data_AF-A0A4P7WSQ0-F1
#
_entry.id   AF-A0A4P7WSQ0-F1
#
_cell.length_a   1.000
_cell.length_b   1.000
_cell.length_c   1.000
_cell.angle_alpha   90.00
_cell.angle_beta   90.00
_cell.angle_gamma   90.00
#
_symmetry.space_group_name_H-M   'P 1'
#
loop_
_entity.id
_entity.type
_entity.pdbx_description
1 polymer ?
#
loop_
_entity_poly.entity_id
_entity_poly.type
_entity_poly.pdbx_seq_one_letter_code
_entity_poly.pdbx_strand_id
1 'polypeptide(L)'
;MKNLKYILCLFIFTSCNSPKQLTFKTSKIDKVEVISRYLGKKTQMKAGFKEDFIADLNKSSTVTTEDNISTHKILIYKKNGKIDTLLTDGFLYQNKGFYKSKENLITKYSIEENNYLSDTVQGKLKTFERLQIYLKKEKHDKLASLFVNDVQWFIREIRVKDKERFKRWCVLWTFDKVAYKEYVIKIINKKDNLFDYENGEWKINQK
;
A
#
# COMPACT_ATOMS: atom_id res chain seq x y z
N MET A 1 -45.45 18.02 -58.84
CA MET A 1 -44.47 18.81 -58.06
C MET A 1 -44.12 18.03 -56.80
N LYS A 2 -42.93 17.41 -56.75
CA LYS A 2 -42.43 16.59 -55.65
C LYS A 2 -41.52 17.45 -54.78
N ASN A 3 -41.90 17.71 -53.52
CA ASN A 3 -41.01 18.32 -52.53
C ASN A 3 -41.09 17.49 -51.25
N LEU A 4 -40.37 16.37 -51.21
CA LEU A 4 -40.07 15.67 -49.96
C LEU A 4 -38.77 16.26 -49.41
N LYS A 5 -38.90 17.11 -48.38
CA LYS A 5 -37.77 17.62 -47.61
C LYS A 5 -37.19 16.48 -46.77
N TYR A 6 -35.99 16.02 -47.14
CA TYR A 6 -35.21 15.12 -46.29
C TYR A 6 -34.64 15.91 -45.11
N ILE A 7 -35.14 15.63 -43.90
CA ILE A 7 -34.51 16.06 -42.66
C ILE A 7 -33.34 15.11 -42.42
N LEU A 8 -32.13 15.59 -42.68
CA LEU A 8 -30.88 14.92 -42.35
C LEU A 8 -30.65 15.04 -40.84
N CYS A 9 -31.10 14.05 -40.07
CA CYS A 9 -30.73 13.95 -38.65
C CYS A 9 -29.26 13.55 -38.54
N LEU A 10 -28.39 14.55 -38.33
CA LEU A 10 -27.01 14.36 -37.90
C LEU A 10 -27.02 13.79 -36.47
N PHE A 11 -26.91 12.47 -36.35
CA PHE A 11 -26.53 11.83 -35.11
C PHE A 11 -25.07 12.18 -34.80
N ILE A 12 -24.89 13.20 -33.97
CA ILE A 12 -23.60 13.47 -33.33
C ILE A 12 -23.39 12.31 -32.35
N PHE A 13 -22.71 11.26 -32.81
CA PHE A 13 -22.09 10.27 -31.94
C PHE A 13 -21.02 11.02 -31.13
N THR A 14 -21.40 11.52 -29.96
CA THR A 14 -20.45 11.89 -28.93
C THR A 14 -19.69 10.61 -28.61
N SER A 15 -18.44 10.50 -29.06
CA SER A 15 -17.61 9.35 -28.74
C SER A 15 -17.45 9.36 -27.22
N CYS A 16 -18.18 8.48 -26.54
CA CYS A 16 -17.88 8.12 -25.16
C CYS A 16 -16.39 7.75 -25.15
N ASN A 17 -15.56 8.63 -24.59
CA ASN A 17 -14.13 8.40 -24.42
C ASN A 17 -14.01 7.16 -23.53
N SER A 18 -13.87 6.01 -24.17
CA SER A 18 -13.77 4.74 -23.47
C SER A 18 -12.59 4.84 -22.51
N PRO A 19 -12.76 4.42 -21.24
CA PRO A 19 -11.69 4.53 -20.25
C PRO A 19 -10.43 3.86 -20.81
N LYS A 20 -9.31 4.59 -20.84
CA LYS A 20 -8.04 4.09 -21.35
C LYS A 20 -7.70 2.83 -20.54
N GLN A 21 -7.63 1.67 -21.17
CA GLN A 21 -7.24 0.42 -20.52
C GLN A 21 -5.70 0.28 -20.51
N LEU A 22 -5.18 -0.52 -19.57
CA LEU A 22 -3.81 -1.01 -19.69
C LEU A 22 -3.74 -1.93 -20.90
N THR A 23 -2.74 -1.74 -21.77
CA THR A 23 -2.59 -2.56 -22.97
C THR A 23 -1.18 -3.11 -23.08
N PHE A 24 -0.98 -4.26 -22.46
CA PHE A 24 0.22 -5.06 -22.57
C PHE A 24 -0.01 -6.23 -23.53
N LYS A 25 0.82 -6.35 -24.57
CA LYS A 25 0.80 -7.50 -25.48
C LYS A 25 1.73 -8.58 -24.95
N THR A 26 1.17 -9.68 -24.44
CA THR A 26 1.93 -10.80 -23.85
C THR A 26 3.01 -11.36 -24.79
N SER A 27 2.73 -11.41 -26.10
CA SER A 27 3.70 -11.87 -27.12
C SER A 27 4.97 -11.02 -27.22
N LYS A 28 4.92 -9.76 -26.75
CA LYS A 28 6.06 -8.82 -26.70
C LYS A 28 6.78 -8.82 -25.35
N ILE A 29 6.33 -9.61 -24.38
CA ILE A 29 6.86 -9.64 -23.02
C ILE A 29 7.69 -10.90 -22.80
N ASP A 30 8.95 -10.70 -22.43
CA ASP A 30 9.86 -11.79 -22.08
C ASP A 30 9.58 -12.29 -20.69
N LYS A 31 9.67 -11.39 -19.71
CA LYS A 31 9.51 -11.70 -18.30
C LYS A 31 8.76 -10.61 -17.54
N VAL A 32 8.11 -11.03 -16.46
CA VAL A 32 7.50 -10.14 -15.47
C VAL A 32 8.17 -10.43 -14.14
N GLU A 33 8.63 -9.38 -13.46
CA GLU A 33 9.15 -9.48 -12.10
C GLU A 33 8.33 -8.61 -11.18
N VAL A 34 7.97 -9.15 -10.03
CA VAL A 34 7.33 -8.39 -8.96
C VAL A 34 8.37 -8.24 -7.86
N ILE A 35 8.59 -7.01 -7.43
CA ILE A 35 9.55 -6.66 -6.39
C ILE A 35 8.79 -5.98 -5.27
N SER A 36 8.94 -6.46 -4.04
CA SER A 36 8.50 -5.72 -2.86
C SER A 36 9.26 -4.40 -2.82
N ARG A 37 8.53 -3.29 -2.92
CA ARG A 37 9.12 -1.95 -2.99
C ARG A 37 9.94 -1.64 -1.74
N TYR A 38 9.55 -2.23 -0.61
CA TYR A 38 10.16 -1.95 0.69
C TYR A 38 11.27 -2.92 1.07
N LEU A 39 11.12 -4.20 0.73
CA LEU A 39 12.15 -5.19 1.04
C LEU A 39 13.25 -5.22 -0.02
N GLY A 40 13.01 -4.64 -1.21
CA GLY A 40 13.89 -4.76 -2.37
C GLY A 40 14.02 -6.20 -2.88
N LYS A 41 13.21 -7.12 -2.34
CA LYS A 41 13.23 -8.55 -2.67
C LYS A 41 12.21 -8.86 -3.76
N LYS A 42 12.58 -9.78 -4.65
CA LYS A 42 11.69 -10.34 -5.66
C LYS A 42 10.61 -11.18 -4.97
N THR A 43 9.35 -10.88 -5.25
CA THR A 43 8.21 -11.69 -4.84
C THR A 43 8.24 -12.98 -5.66
N GLN A 44 8.14 -14.12 -4.99
CA GLN A 44 8.09 -15.42 -5.65
C GLN A 44 6.72 -15.63 -6.27
N MET A 45 6.69 -15.77 -7.59
CA MET A 45 5.45 -15.91 -8.37
C MET A 45 5.25 -17.38 -8.77
N LYS A 46 3.99 -17.80 -8.91
CA LYS A 46 3.61 -19.13 -9.38
C LYS A 46 4.26 -19.44 -10.73
N ALA A 47 4.68 -20.68 -10.95
CA ALA A 47 5.20 -21.08 -12.26
C ALA A 47 4.14 -20.83 -13.35
N GLY A 48 4.56 -20.31 -14.51
CA GLY A 48 3.67 -20.01 -15.63
C GLY A 48 2.72 -18.80 -15.45
N PHE A 49 2.79 -18.05 -14.34
CA PHE A 49 1.81 -16.98 -14.04
C PHE A 49 1.73 -15.84 -15.07
N LYS A 50 2.77 -15.64 -15.89
CA LYS A 50 2.98 -14.44 -16.70
C LYS A 50 1.78 -14.11 -17.59
N GLU A 51 1.22 -15.10 -18.28
CA GLU A 51 0.18 -14.87 -19.29
C GLU A 51 -1.12 -14.42 -18.64
N ASP A 52 -1.57 -15.14 -17.62
CA ASP A 52 -2.78 -14.83 -16.86
C ASP A 52 -2.64 -13.51 -16.09
N PHE A 53 -1.46 -13.26 -15.50
CA PHE A 53 -1.18 -12.01 -14.80
C PHE A 53 -1.33 -10.79 -15.72
N ILE A 54 -0.77 -10.86 -16.93
CA ILE A 54 -0.89 -9.77 -17.91
C ILE A 54 -2.33 -9.65 -18.41
N ALA A 55 -3.04 -10.76 -18.62
CA ALA A 55 -4.44 -10.74 -19.03
C ALA A 55 -5.32 -10.05 -17.99
N ASP A 56 -5.16 -10.38 -16.71
CA ASP A 56 -5.92 -9.75 -15.63
C ASP A 56 -5.51 -8.30 -15.36
N LEU A 57 -4.22 -7.99 -15.50
CA LEU A 57 -3.74 -6.61 -15.44
C LEU A 57 -4.39 -5.73 -16.52
N ASN A 58 -4.50 -6.24 -17.76
CA ASN A 58 -5.17 -5.54 -18.87
C ASN A 58 -6.69 -5.36 -18.64
N LYS A 59 -7.33 -6.20 -17.83
CA LYS A 59 -8.75 -6.04 -17.45
C LYS A 59 -8.97 -4.93 -16.42
N SER A 60 -7.91 -4.32 -15.90
CA SER A 60 -8.03 -3.23 -14.92
C SER A 60 -8.68 -1.98 -15.54
N SER A 61 -9.58 -1.36 -14.80
CA SER A 61 -10.30 -0.15 -15.23
C SER A 61 -9.63 1.12 -14.72
N THR A 62 -9.70 2.21 -15.48
CA THR A 62 -9.18 3.51 -15.04
C THR A 62 -9.95 4.02 -13.82
N VAL A 63 -9.24 4.62 -12.86
CA VAL A 63 -9.83 5.33 -11.72
C VAL A 63 -9.22 6.73 -11.58
N THR A 64 -9.93 7.65 -10.94
CA THR A 64 -9.56 9.07 -10.90
C THR A 64 -8.40 9.35 -9.96
N THR A 65 -8.35 8.74 -8.79
CA THR A 65 -7.18 8.63 -7.89
C THR A 65 -7.54 7.65 -6.77
N GLU A 66 -6.54 7.12 -6.08
CA GLU A 66 -6.70 6.69 -4.69
C GLU A 66 -5.37 7.00 -3.99
N ASP A 67 -5.45 7.54 -2.77
CA ASP A 67 -4.31 7.69 -1.85
C ASP A 67 -3.79 6.30 -1.46
N ASN A 68 -3.22 5.52 -2.37
CA ASN A 68 -2.67 4.20 -2.07
C ASN A 68 -1.17 4.16 -2.24
N ILE A 69 -0.56 3.49 -1.27
CA ILE A 69 0.87 3.33 -1.21
C ILE A 69 1.22 2.03 -1.89
N SER A 70 1.98 2.17 -2.97
CA SER A 70 2.44 1.02 -3.72
C SER A 70 3.38 0.19 -2.87
N THR A 71 2.97 -1.04 -2.56
CA THR A 71 3.77 -2.01 -1.80
C THR A 71 4.75 -2.77 -2.68
N HIS A 72 4.50 -2.81 -3.99
CA HIS A 72 5.30 -3.52 -4.97
C HIS A 72 5.61 -2.65 -6.20
N LYS A 73 6.66 -3.06 -6.91
CA LYS A 73 6.96 -2.65 -8.28
C LYS A 73 6.79 -3.87 -9.17
N ILE A 74 6.07 -3.73 -10.27
CA ILE A 74 6.03 -4.73 -11.33
C ILE A 74 6.92 -4.23 -12.46
N LEU A 75 7.93 -5.01 -12.81
CA LEU A 75 8.81 -4.78 -13.94
C LEU A 75 8.40 -5.69 -15.09
N ILE A 76 8.00 -5.09 -16.20
CA ILE A 76 7.58 -5.80 -17.41
C ILE A 76 8.68 -5.63 -18.45
N TYR A 77 9.46 -6.68 -18.65
CA TYR A 77 10.58 -6.72 -19.59
C TYR A 77 10.08 -7.12 -20.97
N LYS A 78 10.31 -6.26 -21.95
CA LYS A 78 9.90 -6.48 -23.34
C LYS A 78 11.05 -7.08 -24.16
N LYS A 79 10.68 -7.82 -25.21
CA LYS A 79 11.58 -8.40 -26.23
C LYS A 79 12.56 -7.43 -26.86
N ASN A 80 12.21 -6.14 -26.89
CA ASN A 80 13.06 -5.10 -27.45
C ASN A 80 13.99 -4.44 -26.41
N GLY A 81 14.17 -5.05 -25.23
CA GLY A 81 15.02 -4.54 -24.15
C GLY A 81 14.37 -3.44 -23.29
N LYS A 82 13.19 -2.93 -23.64
CA LYS A 82 12.49 -1.92 -22.84
C LYS A 82 11.87 -2.54 -21.58
N ILE A 83 11.95 -1.82 -20.47
CA ILE A 83 11.30 -2.18 -19.22
C ILE A 83 10.20 -1.16 -18.91
N ASP A 84 8.95 -1.61 -18.78
CA ASP A 84 7.90 -0.80 -18.18
C ASP A 84 7.83 -1.09 -16.68
N THR A 85 7.64 -0.05 -15.87
CA THR A 85 7.51 -0.17 -14.41
C THR A 85 6.12 0.27 -13.98
N LEU A 86 5.45 -0.57 -13.19
CA LEU A 86 4.18 -0.26 -12.55
C LEU A 86 4.37 -0.22 -11.04
N LEU A 87 3.84 0.80 -10.40
CA LEU A 87 3.75 0.84 -8.94
C LEU A 87 2.37 0.29 -8.54
N THR A 88 2.33 -0.60 -7.56
CA THR A 88 1.06 -1.24 -7.16
C THR A 88 1.00 -1.62 -5.69
N ASP A 89 -0.20 -1.64 -5.12
CA ASP A 89 -0.52 -2.31 -3.84
C ASP A 89 -1.10 -3.73 -4.03
N GLY A 90 -1.22 -4.16 -5.29
CA GLY A 90 -1.84 -5.39 -5.76
C GLY A 90 -3.27 -5.22 -6.29
N PHE A 91 -3.98 -4.15 -5.93
CA PHE A 91 -5.29 -3.81 -6.50
C PHE A 91 -5.22 -2.62 -7.45
N LEU A 92 -4.45 -1.60 -7.09
CA LEU A 92 -4.25 -0.39 -7.88
C LEU A 92 -2.89 -0.37 -8.54
N TYR A 93 -2.84 0.12 -9.78
CA TYR A 93 -1.66 0.15 -10.63
C TYR A 93 -1.46 1.54 -11.18
N GLN A 94 -0.25 2.06 -11.03
CA GLN A 94 0.12 3.37 -11.58
C GLN A 94 0.97 3.19 -12.84
N ASN A 95 0.42 3.61 -13.99
CA ASN A 95 1.07 3.63 -15.31
C ASN A 95 0.65 4.84 -16.14
N LYS A 96 1.27 6.01 -15.94
CA LYS A 96 0.79 7.27 -16.54
C LYS A 96 -0.68 7.60 -16.21
N GLY A 97 -1.22 6.98 -15.16
CA GLY A 97 -2.62 6.98 -14.74
C GLY A 97 -2.87 5.88 -13.70
N PHE A 98 -4.03 5.87 -13.06
CA PHE A 98 -4.40 4.87 -12.06
C PHE A 98 -5.40 3.86 -12.61
N TYR A 99 -5.18 2.59 -12.29
CA TYR A 99 -5.98 1.47 -12.78
C TYR A 99 -6.30 0.52 -11.64
N LYS A 100 -7.52 -0.01 -11.56
CA LYS A 100 -7.96 -0.93 -10.52
C LYS A 100 -8.27 -2.29 -11.11
N SER A 101 -7.61 -3.33 -10.61
CA SER A 101 -7.96 -4.73 -10.88
C SER A 101 -9.14 -5.16 -10.01
N LYS A 102 -9.85 -6.19 -10.47
CA LYS A 102 -10.98 -6.80 -9.75
C LYS A 102 -10.56 -7.45 -8.42
N GLU A 103 -9.33 -7.95 -8.35
CA GLU A 103 -8.76 -8.64 -7.19
C GLU A 103 -7.27 -8.30 -7.03
N ASN A 104 -6.66 -8.73 -5.92
CA ASN A 104 -5.25 -8.49 -5.66
C ASN A 104 -4.39 -9.43 -6.54
N LEU A 105 -3.80 -8.91 -7.62
CA LEU A 105 -3.02 -9.76 -8.52
C LEU A 105 -1.68 -10.21 -7.91
N ILE A 106 -1.15 -9.51 -6.91
CA ILE A 106 0.05 -10.01 -6.22
C ILE A 106 -0.32 -11.24 -5.41
N THR A 107 -1.33 -11.16 -4.55
CA THR A 107 -1.81 -12.30 -3.74
C THR A 107 -2.23 -13.48 -4.62
N LYS A 108 -2.96 -13.21 -5.71
CA LYS A 108 -3.44 -14.26 -6.63
C LYS A 108 -2.31 -15.08 -7.23
N TYR A 109 -1.21 -14.43 -7.62
CA TYR A 109 -0.14 -15.05 -8.41
C TYR A 109 1.17 -15.26 -7.65
N SER A 110 1.31 -14.81 -6.40
CA SER A 110 2.42 -15.20 -5.56
C SER A 110 2.27 -16.65 -5.10
N ILE A 111 3.39 -17.37 -4.99
CA ILE A 111 3.46 -18.56 -4.15
C ILE A 111 3.48 -18.00 -2.73
N GLU A 112 2.52 -18.38 -1.88
CA GLU A 112 2.48 -17.95 -0.48
C GLU A 112 3.65 -18.56 0.30
N GLU A 113 4.87 -18.07 0.02
CA GLU A 113 6.07 -18.32 0.81
C GLU A 113 6.81 -16.98 0.95
N ASN A 114 6.48 -16.33 2.07
CA ASN A 114 7.28 -15.36 2.80
C ASN A 114 7.54 -13.97 2.20
N ASN A 115 6.46 -13.18 2.18
CA ASN A 115 6.50 -11.75 2.52
C ASN A 115 6.86 -11.51 4.01
N TYR A 116 7.66 -12.38 4.66
CA TYR A 116 8.12 -12.08 6.01
C TYR A 116 9.13 -10.93 5.88
N LEU A 117 8.60 -9.72 5.99
CA LEU A 117 9.22 -8.69 6.82
C LEU A 117 9.96 -9.43 7.94
N SER A 118 11.25 -9.16 8.13
CA SER A 118 12.01 -9.84 9.20
C SER A 118 11.22 -9.77 10.50
N ASP A 119 11.33 -10.78 11.36
CA ASP A 119 10.59 -10.84 12.64
C ASP A 119 10.70 -9.53 13.43
N THR A 120 11.85 -8.84 13.32
CA THR A 120 12.07 -7.47 13.77
C THR A 120 11.04 -6.46 13.23
N VAL A 121 10.91 -6.35 11.91
CA VAL A 121 9.99 -5.41 11.26
C VAL A 121 8.53 -5.80 11.55
N GLN A 122 8.20 -7.09 11.57
CA GLN A 122 6.85 -7.53 11.94
C GLN A 122 6.52 -7.17 13.39
N GLY A 123 7.45 -7.40 14.31
CA GLY A 123 7.28 -7.05 15.71
C GLY A 123 7.07 -5.55 15.91
N LYS A 124 7.87 -4.72 15.25
CA LYS A 124 7.71 -3.25 15.28
C LYS A 124 6.35 -2.80 14.73
N LEU A 125 5.93 -3.32 13.57
CA LEU A 125 4.62 -3.01 12.98
C LEU A 125 3.47 -3.44 13.88
N LYS A 126 3.53 -4.66 14.44
CA LYS A 126 2.50 -5.18 15.35
C LYS A 126 2.40 -4.34 16.63
N THR A 127 3.52 -3.88 17.18
CA THR A 127 3.52 -2.95 18.32
C THR A 127 2.87 -1.62 17.94
N PHE A 128 3.15 -1.08 16.75
CA PHE A 128 2.55 0.16 16.29
C PHE A 128 1.04 0.03 16.00
N GLU A 129 0.59 -1.07 15.42
CA GLU A 129 -0.84 -1.36 15.23
C GLU A 129 -1.57 -1.43 16.58
N ARG A 130 -0.97 -2.10 17.59
CA ARG A 130 -1.51 -2.13 18.96
C ARG A 130 -1.62 -0.72 19.54
N LEU A 131 -0.64 0.16 19.28
CA LEU A 131 -0.67 1.56 19.72
C LEU A 131 -1.91 2.26 19.17
N GLN A 132 -2.13 2.20 17.86
CA GLN A 132 -3.29 2.83 17.21
C GLN A 132 -4.62 2.27 17.76
N ILE A 133 -4.70 0.96 17.98
CA ILE A 133 -5.89 0.32 18.57
C ILE A 133 -6.12 0.81 20.01
N TYR A 134 -5.07 0.91 20.82
CA TYR A 134 -5.20 1.31 22.23
C TYR A 134 -5.49 2.81 22.38
N LEU A 135 -4.98 3.67 21.50
CA LEU A 135 -5.37 5.08 21.42
C LEU A 135 -6.86 5.21 21.09
N LYS A 136 -7.31 4.54 20.03
CA LYS A 136 -8.72 4.58 19.58
C LYS A 136 -9.70 4.02 20.62
N LYS A 137 -9.28 3.02 21.39
CA LYS A 137 -10.10 2.38 22.43
C LYS A 137 -9.88 2.96 23.83
N GLU A 138 -9.09 4.03 23.95
CA GLU A 138 -8.75 4.69 25.21
C GLU A 138 -8.18 3.73 26.28
N LYS A 139 -7.47 2.68 25.85
CA LYS A 139 -6.89 1.66 26.74
C LYS A 139 -5.53 2.11 27.29
N HIS A 140 -5.51 3.19 28.07
CA HIS A 140 -4.29 3.89 28.46
C HIS A 140 -3.27 3.03 29.23
N ASP A 141 -3.70 2.09 30.07
CA ASP A 141 -2.76 1.19 30.77
C ASP A 141 -2.07 0.21 29.81
N LYS A 142 -2.82 -0.30 28.82
CA LYS A 142 -2.26 -1.15 27.75
C LYS A 142 -1.44 -0.34 26.74
N LEU A 143 -1.78 0.93 26.56
CA LEU A 143 -1.05 1.86 25.73
C LEU A 143 0.35 2.10 26.29
N ALA A 144 0.44 2.41 27.59
CA ALA A 144 1.71 2.65 28.27
C ALA A 144 2.63 1.42 28.17
N SER A 145 2.10 0.19 28.27
CA SER A 145 2.93 -1.02 28.20
C SER A 145 3.57 -1.30 26.83
N LEU A 146 3.20 -0.55 25.78
CA LEU A 146 3.87 -0.63 24.48
C LEU A 146 5.17 0.17 24.42
N PHE A 147 5.47 1.01 25.42
CA PHE A 147 6.66 1.84 25.47
C PHE A 147 7.74 1.21 26.35
N VAL A 148 9.00 1.59 26.13
CA VAL A 148 10.13 1.22 27.01
C VAL A 148 9.90 1.72 28.42
N ASN A 149 10.42 1.00 29.43
CA ASN A 149 10.09 1.22 30.85
C ASN A 149 10.18 2.68 31.31
N ASP A 150 11.25 3.39 30.94
CA ASP A 150 11.46 4.81 31.29
C ASP A 150 10.30 5.70 30.80
N VAL A 151 9.77 5.41 29.61
CA VAL A 151 8.68 6.17 28.99
C VAL A 151 7.32 5.76 29.58
N GLN A 152 7.15 4.52 30.04
CA GLN A 152 5.90 4.08 30.67
C GLN A 152 5.59 4.90 31.92
N TRP A 153 6.61 5.17 32.74
CA TRP A 153 6.45 5.98 33.95
C TRP A 153 5.98 7.40 33.61
N PHE A 154 6.62 8.03 32.63
CA PHE A 154 6.23 9.36 32.14
C PHE A 154 4.78 9.39 31.68
N ILE A 155 4.34 8.42 30.86
CA ILE A 155 2.96 8.34 30.36
C ILE A 155 1.96 8.20 31.52
N ARG A 156 2.26 7.34 32.50
CA ARG A 156 1.40 7.14 33.69
C ARG A 156 1.34 8.41 34.54
N GLU A 157 2.46 9.10 34.70
CA GLU A 157 2.55 10.32 35.50
C GLU A 157 1.74 11.45 34.86
N ILE A 158 1.98 11.78 33.58
CA ILE A 158 1.27 12.87 32.91
C ILE A 158 -0.23 12.60 32.84
N ARG A 159 -0.66 11.34 32.71
CA ARG A 159 -2.08 10.99 32.72
C ARG A 159 -2.78 11.39 34.02
N VAL A 160 -2.12 11.25 35.16
CA VAL A 160 -2.70 11.57 36.47
C VAL A 160 -2.52 13.05 36.81
N LYS A 161 -1.33 13.60 36.57
CA LYS A 161 -0.93 14.94 37.02
C LYS A 161 -1.30 16.05 36.04
N ASP A 162 -1.40 15.76 34.74
CA ASP A 162 -1.57 16.77 33.69
C ASP A 162 -2.39 16.21 32.50
N LYS A 163 -3.71 16.16 32.70
CA LYS A 163 -4.65 15.61 31.72
C LYS A 163 -4.56 16.30 30.35
N GLU A 164 -4.29 17.59 30.32
CA GLU A 164 -4.15 18.36 29.07
C GLU A 164 -2.89 17.98 28.31
N ARG A 165 -1.76 17.83 29.01
CA ARG A 165 -0.52 17.34 28.41
C ARG A 165 -0.67 15.90 27.93
N PHE A 166 -1.37 15.05 28.69
CA PHE A 166 -1.66 13.68 28.26
C PHE A 166 -2.53 13.64 26.99
N LYS A 167 -3.56 14.48 26.90
CA LYS A 167 -4.41 14.60 25.71
C LYS A 167 -3.58 15.03 24.49
N ARG A 168 -2.72 16.05 24.62
CA ARG A 168 -1.80 16.47 23.55
C ARG A 168 -0.85 15.35 23.15
N TRP A 169 -0.31 14.61 24.12
CA TRP A 169 0.56 13.47 23.85
C TRP A 169 -0.17 12.36 23.07
N CYS A 170 -1.42 12.03 23.41
CA CYS A 170 -2.23 11.08 22.63
C CYS A 170 -2.47 11.56 21.19
N VAL A 171 -2.69 12.86 20.98
CA VAL A 171 -2.84 13.44 19.63
C VAL A 171 -1.58 13.26 18.81
N LEU A 172 -0.38 13.48 19.38
CA LEU A 172 0.89 13.28 18.66
C LEU A 172 1.06 11.85 18.15
N TRP A 173 0.50 10.86 18.83
CA TRP A 173 0.55 9.45 18.44
C TRP A 173 -0.65 8.98 17.61
N THR A 174 -1.65 9.83 17.44
CA THR A 174 -2.81 9.53 16.58
C THR A 174 -2.44 9.92 15.16
N PHE A 175 -2.07 8.92 14.36
CA PHE A 175 -1.60 9.17 13.01
C PHE A 175 -2.80 9.15 12.07
N ASP A 176 -2.92 10.16 11.22
CA ASP A 176 -3.80 10.04 10.07
C ASP A 176 -3.28 8.96 9.10
N LYS A 177 -4.06 8.65 8.07
CA LYS A 177 -3.69 7.60 7.12
C LYS A 177 -2.33 7.86 6.46
N VAL A 178 -1.99 9.12 6.16
CA VAL A 178 -0.75 9.52 5.47
C VAL A 178 0.45 9.43 6.43
N ALA A 179 0.31 9.96 7.65
CA ALA A 179 1.34 9.86 8.68
C ALA A 179 1.62 8.40 9.06
N TYR A 180 0.58 7.57 9.22
CA TYR A 180 0.70 6.13 9.50
C TYR A 180 1.51 5.44 8.42
N LYS A 181 1.20 5.77 7.17
CA LYS A 181 1.82 5.25 5.97
C LYS A 181 3.31 5.61 5.87
N GLU A 182 3.67 6.88 6.05
CA GLU A 182 5.07 7.31 6.07
C GLU A 182 5.87 6.62 7.18
N TYR A 183 5.20 6.37 8.30
CA TYR A 183 5.82 5.74 9.45
C TYR A 183 6.09 4.24 9.25
N VAL A 184 5.13 3.50 8.69
CA VAL A 184 5.34 2.11 8.25
C VAL A 184 6.53 2.01 7.30
N ILE A 185 6.68 2.96 6.37
CA ILE A 185 7.81 3.01 5.44
C ILE A 185 9.15 3.18 6.19
N LYS A 186 9.21 4.03 7.23
CA LYS A 186 10.43 4.21 8.04
C LYS A 186 10.83 2.92 8.76
N ILE A 187 9.85 2.20 9.34
CA ILE A 187 10.06 0.92 10.01
C ILE A 187 10.61 -0.13 9.03
N ILE A 188 9.95 -0.29 7.87
CA ILE A 188 10.38 -1.34 6.92
C ILE A 188 11.77 -1.03 6.35
N ASN A 189 12.09 0.24 6.13
CA ASN A 189 13.40 0.67 5.64
C ASN A 189 14.51 0.65 6.72
N LYS A 190 14.21 0.19 7.95
CA LYS A 190 15.13 0.20 9.10
C LYS A 190 15.74 1.58 9.39
N LYS A 191 15.01 2.65 9.06
CA LYS A 191 15.40 4.03 9.35
C LYS A 191 14.73 4.56 10.62
N ASP A 192 14.06 3.69 11.36
CA ASP A 192 13.43 4.01 12.62
C ASP A 192 14.41 3.75 13.79
N ASN A 193 14.58 4.76 14.63
CA ASN A 193 15.26 4.69 15.93
C ASN A 193 14.25 4.63 17.08
N LEU A 194 12.97 4.38 16.78
CA LEU A 194 11.84 4.52 17.71
C LEU A 194 11.44 3.21 18.39
N PHE A 195 12.19 2.13 18.20
CA PHE A 195 11.86 0.84 18.80
C PHE A 195 13.08 0.14 19.38
N ASP A 196 12.93 -0.31 20.61
CA ASP A 196 13.88 -1.20 21.29
C ASP A 196 13.21 -2.55 21.54
N TYR A 197 14.02 -3.60 21.65
CA TYR A 197 13.53 -4.93 22.04
C TYR A 197 13.77 -5.13 23.53
N GLU A 198 12.70 -5.22 24.32
CA GLU A 198 12.74 -5.27 25.78
C GLU A 198 11.75 -6.33 26.30
N ASN A 199 12.19 -7.18 27.23
CA ASN A 199 11.35 -8.22 27.87
C ASN A 199 10.64 -9.14 26.86
N GLY A 200 11.31 -9.49 25.76
CA GLY A 200 10.76 -10.38 24.73
C GLY A 200 9.77 -9.73 23.76
N GLU A 201 9.53 -8.42 23.87
CA GLU A 201 8.62 -7.68 23.00
C GLU A 201 9.30 -6.44 22.38
N TRP A 202 8.83 -6.03 21.21
CA TRP A 202 9.19 -4.73 20.64
C TRP A 202 8.44 -3.61 21.37
N LYS A 203 9.17 -2.63 21.86
CA LYS A 203 8.66 -1.46 22.59
C LYS A 203 9.00 -0.17 21.87
N ILE A 204 8.15 0.84 22.01
CA ILE A 204 8.36 2.17 21.45
C ILE A 204 9.29 2.96 22.37
N ASN A 205 10.38 3.45 21.80
CA ASN A 205 11.36 4.31 22.45
C ASN A 205 11.18 5.75 21.95
N GLN A 206 10.58 6.61 22.78
CA GLN A 206 10.33 8.03 22.45
C GLN A 206 11.47 8.94 22.95
N LYS A 207 12.70 8.42 23.10
CA LYS A 207 13.86 9.22 23.49
C LYS A 207 14.23 10.27 22.44
#